data_AF-A0A1M3FZN4-F1
#
_entry.id   AF-A0A1M3FZN4-F1
#
_cell.length_a   1.000
_cell.length_b   1.000
_cell.length_c   1.000
_cell.angle_alpha   90.00
_cell.angle_beta   90.00
_cell.angle_gamma   90.00
#
_symmetry.space_group_name_H-M   'P 1'
#
loop_
_entity.id
_entity.type
_entity.pdbx_description
1 polymer ?
#
loop_
_entity_poly.entity_id
_entity_poly.type
_entity_poly.pdbx_seq_one_letter_code
_entity_poly.pdbx_strand_id
1 'polypeptide(L)'
;MLQLEQVRKHIQAAFPLLQVDVLARSSRGDALADIPLQTVEGTDFFTADIFQALETGEADIAVHSLKDMSSAHFFSDRCFGIPDREDAHDVVIFSKAGKEKVLAAKPILIGTCSPRRETMATVFLQKALPHTDVPREISTAPIRGNVDTRLRKLKNGEYDAIILAAAGLHRLLNAAETAMEVNMLLQETTTLFLPLIDCVPAPCQGAIVAEAIPANKRAVEVIHAISNPLLWKACVAEKKQALQYGSGCEQRFGVTSFDHEGELVLYAAGTDQAGQEFQQWTGIPSPDWSGLKLFSSTDCMGSFFEYSSIPLNTDLLDRPVVYVANYKAVFDEALIEVLKTKRVWAAGTRTWLQLARLGIWVEGCADAFGLEWLANSWDSPLVKIRKDEVCVLTHGQATANWLQKGWYAVASYAVQKKDQPGLEQAISEADVFFWTSAEQYRYYRDKIKAGAQHGCPAGETAVQLRQEGLTPVVFPHIKAFQQWRKTYIP
;
A
#
# COMPACT_ATOMS: atom_id res chain seq x y z
N MET A 1 -20.15 -3.00 -14.63
CA MET A 1 -19.81 -2.98 -16.08
C MET A 1 -18.34 -3.23 -16.35
N LEU A 2 -17.41 -2.35 -15.99
CA LEU A 2 -15.99 -2.52 -16.37
C LEU A 2 -15.35 -3.84 -15.89
N GLN A 3 -15.73 -4.34 -14.71
CA GLN A 3 -15.23 -5.63 -14.21
C GLN A 3 -15.78 -6.83 -15.01
N LEU A 4 -17.02 -6.75 -15.49
CA LEU A 4 -17.59 -7.76 -16.40
C LEU A 4 -16.80 -7.77 -17.72
N GLU A 5 -16.45 -6.59 -18.23
CA GLU A 5 -15.64 -6.48 -19.44
C GLU A 5 -14.23 -7.05 -19.26
N GLN A 6 -13.61 -6.83 -18.11
CA GLN A 6 -12.30 -7.42 -17.78
C GLN A 6 -12.38 -8.94 -17.79
N VAL A 7 -13.36 -9.53 -17.10
CA VAL A 7 -13.57 -10.98 -17.10
C VAL A 7 -13.88 -11.50 -18.51
N ARG A 8 -14.71 -10.79 -19.29
CA ARG A 8 -14.97 -11.13 -20.70
C ARG A 8 -13.68 -11.21 -21.51
N LYS A 9 -12.77 -10.25 -21.36
CA LYS A 9 -11.46 -10.26 -22.05
C LYS A 9 -10.61 -11.47 -21.64
N HIS A 10 -10.58 -11.84 -20.36
CA HIS A 10 -9.89 -13.06 -19.92
C HIS A 10 -10.51 -14.32 -20.54
N ILE A 11 -11.85 -14.40 -20.57
CA ILE A 11 -12.56 -15.52 -21.19
C ILE A 11 -12.25 -15.60 -22.68
N GLN A 12 -12.30 -14.49 -23.41
CA GLN A 12 -12.01 -14.44 -24.84
C GLN A 12 -10.54 -14.77 -25.17
N ALA A 13 -9.61 -14.40 -24.29
CA ALA A 13 -8.20 -14.78 -24.43
C ALA A 13 -8.00 -16.29 -24.26
N ALA A 14 -8.68 -16.92 -23.30
CA ALA A 14 -8.62 -18.36 -23.07
C ALA A 14 -9.43 -19.17 -24.09
N PHE A 15 -10.56 -18.63 -24.57
CA PHE A 15 -11.50 -19.28 -25.49
C PHE A 15 -11.89 -18.31 -26.63
N PRO A 16 -11.05 -18.16 -27.67
CA PRO A 16 -11.27 -17.16 -28.72
C PRO A 16 -12.56 -17.32 -29.54
N LEU A 17 -13.13 -18.53 -29.57
CA LEU A 17 -14.36 -18.85 -30.30
C LEU A 17 -15.61 -18.80 -29.41
N LEU A 18 -15.46 -18.60 -28.10
CA LEU A 18 -16.58 -18.56 -27.17
C LEU A 18 -17.28 -17.19 -27.27
N GLN A 19 -18.56 -17.19 -27.61
CA GLN A 19 -19.40 -15.99 -27.52
C GLN A 19 -19.74 -15.74 -26.05
N VAL A 20 -19.56 -14.50 -25.61
CA VAL A 20 -19.79 -14.07 -24.22
C VAL A 20 -20.74 -12.88 -24.23
N ASP A 21 -21.97 -13.11 -23.79
CA ASP A 21 -22.98 -12.08 -23.61
C ASP A 21 -22.91 -11.49 -22.21
N VAL A 22 -23.06 -10.17 -22.11
CA VAL A 22 -23.01 -9.45 -20.83
C VAL A 22 -24.42 -9.08 -20.39
N LEU A 23 -24.87 -9.70 -19.30
CA LEU A 23 -26.11 -9.34 -18.63
C LEU A 23 -25.81 -8.31 -17.52
N ALA A 24 -26.18 -7.06 -17.76
CA ALA A 24 -26.07 -6.00 -16.75
C ALA A 24 -27.36 -5.91 -15.94
N ARG A 25 -27.29 -6.07 -14.62
CA ARG A 25 -28.39 -5.79 -13.69
C ARG A 25 -28.02 -4.64 -12.76
N SER A 26 -28.96 -3.71 -12.59
CA SER A 26 -28.91 -2.72 -11.51
C SER A 26 -29.31 -3.41 -10.22
N SER A 27 -28.47 -3.39 -9.19
CA SER A 27 -28.84 -3.97 -7.90
C SER A 27 -29.85 -3.04 -7.20
N ARG A 28 -30.75 -3.60 -6.38
CA ARG A 28 -31.69 -2.79 -5.56
C ARG A 28 -30.97 -1.80 -4.64
N GLY A 29 -29.73 -2.09 -4.26
CA GLY A 29 -28.91 -1.21 -3.44
C GLY A 29 -28.30 -0.01 -4.19
N ASP A 30 -28.13 -0.10 -5.51
CA ASP A 30 -27.77 1.04 -6.35
C ASP A 30 -28.95 2.01 -6.53
N ALA A 31 -30.18 1.48 -6.46
CA ALA A 31 -31.41 2.28 -6.54
C ALA A 31 -31.76 3.00 -5.22
N LEU A 32 -31.19 2.59 -4.08
CA LEU A 32 -31.50 3.10 -2.74
C LEU A 32 -30.30 3.82 -2.10
N ALA A 33 -29.78 4.84 -2.80
CA ALA A 33 -28.63 5.63 -2.34
C ALA A 33 -28.86 6.36 -1.00
N ASP A 34 -30.12 6.51 -0.57
CA ASP A 34 -30.55 7.33 0.57
C ASP A 34 -30.76 6.54 1.89
N ILE A 35 -30.67 5.20 1.90
CA ILE A 35 -30.91 4.39 3.10
C ILE A 35 -29.59 4.07 3.84
N PRO A 36 -29.43 4.37 5.14
CA PRO A 36 -28.23 3.99 5.91
C PRO A 36 -27.89 2.48 5.84
N LEU A 37 -26.61 2.13 5.82
CA LEU A 37 -26.11 0.74 5.68
C LEU A 37 -26.49 -0.05 6.94
N GLN A 38 -26.51 0.67 8.07
CA GLN A 38 -26.96 0.22 9.38
C GLN A 38 -28.44 -0.19 9.40
N THR A 39 -29.24 0.24 8.42
CA THR A 39 -30.67 -0.06 8.34
C THR A 39 -31.01 -1.13 7.29
N VAL A 40 -30.02 -1.65 6.57
CA VAL A 40 -30.21 -2.75 5.61
C VAL A 40 -29.74 -4.04 6.27
N GLU A 41 -30.67 -4.78 6.89
CA GLU A 41 -30.39 -6.14 7.39
C GLU A 41 -30.22 -7.13 6.23
N GLY A 42 -29.13 -7.89 6.26
CA GLY A 42 -28.82 -8.98 5.33
C GLY A 42 -27.55 -8.73 4.51
N THR A 43 -26.57 -9.62 4.67
CA THR A 43 -25.29 -9.62 3.93
C THR A 43 -25.44 -9.72 2.41
N ASP A 44 -26.62 -10.10 1.93
CA ASP A 44 -26.88 -10.46 0.53
C ASP A 44 -27.88 -9.53 -0.19
N PHE A 45 -28.24 -8.38 0.40
CA PHE A 45 -29.21 -7.45 -0.19
C PHE A 45 -28.77 -6.93 -1.58
N PHE A 46 -27.47 -6.81 -1.82
CA PHE A 46 -26.90 -6.35 -3.10
C PHE A 46 -26.68 -7.47 -4.12
N THR A 47 -26.68 -8.74 -3.68
CA THR A 47 -26.27 -9.91 -4.48
C THR A 47 -27.40 -10.89 -4.76
N ALA A 48 -28.55 -10.78 -4.07
CA ALA A 48 -29.68 -11.69 -4.25
C ALA A 48 -30.16 -11.82 -5.71
N ASP A 49 -30.25 -10.70 -6.44
CA ASP A 49 -30.65 -10.71 -7.85
C ASP A 49 -29.62 -11.41 -8.75
N ILE A 50 -28.33 -11.32 -8.41
CA ILE A 50 -27.23 -11.98 -9.12
C ILE A 50 -27.27 -13.49 -8.84
N PHE A 51 -27.48 -13.87 -7.58
CA PHE A 51 -27.60 -15.27 -7.19
C PHE A 51 -28.81 -15.93 -7.84
N GLN A 52 -29.95 -15.24 -7.89
CA GLN A 52 -31.13 -15.75 -8.59
C GLN A 52 -30.85 -15.97 -10.08
N ALA A 53 -30.16 -15.06 -10.76
CA ALA A 53 -29.82 -15.21 -12.17
C ALA A 53 -28.92 -16.44 -12.44
N LEU A 54 -27.99 -16.75 -11.53
CA LEU A 54 -27.21 -17.99 -11.59
C LEU A 54 -28.11 -19.22 -11.41
N GLU A 55 -28.97 -19.22 -10.39
CA GLU A 55 -29.82 -20.38 -10.03
C GLU A 55 -30.86 -20.71 -11.11
N THR A 56 -31.42 -19.68 -11.76
CA THR A 56 -32.40 -19.86 -12.85
C THR A 56 -31.76 -20.18 -14.19
N GLY A 57 -30.42 -20.13 -14.28
CA GLY A 57 -29.69 -20.28 -15.55
C GLY A 57 -29.84 -19.08 -16.49
N GLU A 58 -30.27 -17.93 -16.00
CA GLU A 58 -30.29 -16.68 -16.77
C GLU A 58 -28.86 -16.17 -17.03
N ALA A 59 -27.94 -16.44 -16.11
CA ALA A 59 -26.52 -16.18 -16.25
C ALA A 59 -25.70 -17.43 -15.89
N ASP A 60 -24.59 -17.64 -16.60
CA ASP A 60 -23.66 -18.75 -16.34
C ASP A 60 -22.57 -18.40 -15.32
N ILE A 61 -22.12 -17.14 -15.33
CA ILE A 61 -21.02 -16.62 -14.51
C ILE A 61 -21.40 -15.25 -13.97
N ALA A 62 -21.24 -15.05 -12.66
CA ALA A 62 -21.35 -13.75 -12.01
C ALA A 62 -19.96 -13.16 -11.74
N VAL A 63 -19.86 -11.83 -11.68
CA VAL A 63 -18.61 -11.11 -11.45
C VAL A 63 -18.77 -10.13 -10.30
N HIS A 64 -17.86 -10.19 -9.33
CA HIS A 64 -17.89 -9.37 -8.13
C HIS A 64 -16.53 -8.73 -7.83
N SER A 65 -16.55 -7.62 -7.10
CA SER A 65 -15.38 -7.17 -6.36
C SER A 65 -15.20 -8.07 -5.14
N LEU A 66 -14.08 -8.77 -5.02
CA LEU A 66 -13.92 -9.81 -3.99
C LEU A 66 -13.95 -9.24 -2.56
N LYS A 67 -13.56 -7.99 -2.36
CA LYS A 67 -13.66 -7.32 -1.06
C LYS A 67 -15.10 -7.16 -0.54
N ASP A 68 -16.08 -7.08 -1.45
CA ASP A 68 -17.48 -6.86 -1.11
C ASP A 68 -18.23 -8.20 -0.90
N MET A 69 -17.60 -9.31 -1.28
CA MET A 69 -18.12 -10.67 -1.05
C MET A 69 -17.78 -11.15 0.36
N SER A 70 -18.76 -11.69 1.08
CA SER A 70 -18.52 -12.24 2.43
C SER A 70 -17.59 -13.46 2.37
N SER A 71 -16.78 -13.68 3.41
CA SER A 71 -15.94 -14.89 3.49
C SER A 71 -16.79 -16.17 3.53
N ALA A 72 -17.97 -16.14 4.14
CA ALA A 72 -18.88 -17.28 4.17
C ALA A 72 -19.35 -17.67 2.76
N HIS A 73 -19.70 -16.68 1.92
CA HIS A 73 -20.07 -16.92 0.53
C HIS A 73 -18.89 -17.40 -0.30
N PHE A 74 -17.71 -16.79 -0.15
CA PHE A 74 -16.51 -17.18 -0.89
C PHE A 74 -16.03 -18.61 -0.57
N PHE A 75 -16.36 -19.14 0.60
CA PHE A 75 -16.08 -20.53 1.01
C PHE A 75 -17.33 -21.44 0.97
N SER A 76 -18.40 -21.01 0.31
CA SER A 76 -19.59 -21.84 0.07
C SER A 76 -19.33 -22.95 -0.96
N ASP A 77 -20.36 -23.70 -1.32
CA ASP A 77 -20.27 -24.79 -2.30
C ASP A 77 -20.18 -24.32 -3.75
N ARG A 78 -20.00 -23.02 -4.01
CA ARG A 78 -19.86 -22.42 -5.34
C ARG A 78 -18.48 -22.66 -5.97
N CYS A 79 -18.39 -22.46 -7.28
CA CYS A 79 -17.11 -22.41 -8.00
C CYS A 79 -16.69 -20.95 -8.17
N PHE A 80 -15.45 -20.63 -7.77
CA PHE A 80 -14.90 -19.29 -7.91
C PHE A 80 -13.57 -19.31 -8.68
N GLY A 81 -13.27 -18.20 -9.35
CA GLY A 81 -11.97 -17.96 -9.97
C GLY A 81 -11.59 -16.49 -9.90
N ILE A 82 -10.29 -16.21 -9.76
CA ILE A 82 -9.76 -14.86 -9.57
C ILE A 82 -8.82 -14.57 -10.73
N PRO A 83 -9.30 -13.93 -11.81
CA PRO A 83 -8.49 -13.72 -13.00
C PRO A 83 -7.45 -12.61 -12.82
N ASP A 84 -7.77 -11.59 -12.03
CA ASP A 84 -6.96 -10.37 -11.95
C ASP A 84 -7.13 -9.64 -10.62
N ARG A 85 -6.10 -8.87 -10.26
CA ARG A 85 -6.07 -7.98 -9.09
C ARG A 85 -5.37 -6.68 -9.45
N GLU A 86 -6.11 -5.60 -9.29
CA GLU A 86 -5.59 -4.24 -9.40
C GLU A 86 -4.97 -3.73 -8.10
N ASP A 87 -4.34 -2.55 -8.17
CA ASP A 87 -3.71 -1.87 -7.03
C ASP A 87 -4.63 -1.84 -5.77
N ALA A 88 -4.12 -2.43 -4.69
CA ALA A 88 -4.83 -2.58 -3.43
C ALA A 88 -4.84 -1.32 -2.56
N HIS A 89 -4.06 -0.28 -2.87
CA HIS A 89 -3.96 0.94 -2.06
C HIS A 89 -5.32 1.64 -1.96
N ASP A 90 -5.55 2.28 -0.81
CA ASP A 90 -6.53 3.35 -0.70
C ASP A 90 -5.86 4.68 -1.11
N VAL A 91 -6.65 5.53 -1.76
CA VAL A 91 -6.23 6.89 -2.12
C VAL A 91 -7.14 7.92 -1.47
N VAL A 92 -6.55 9.05 -1.07
CA VAL A 92 -7.27 10.21 -0.58
C VAL A 92 -7.20 11.29 -1.65
N ILE A 93 -8.35 11.78 -2.10
CA ILE A 93 -8.44 12.82 -3.11
C ILE A 93 -8.91 14.08 -2.43
N PHE A 94 -8.03 15.07 -2.33
CA PHE A 94 -8.33 16.40 -1.82
C PHE A 94 -8.85 17.28 -2.95
N SER A 95 -9.93 18.01 -2.69
CA SER A 95 -10.28 19.16 -3.53
C SER A 95 -9.22 20.26 -3.38
N LYS A 96 -9.18 21.20 -4.31
CA LYS A 96 -8.32 22.39 -4.22
C LYS A 96 -8.53 23.13 -2.89
N ALA A 97 -9.78 23.41 -2.54
CA ALA A 97 -10.16 24.05 -1.28
C ALA A 97 -9.77 23.20 -0.05
N GLY A 98 -9.93 21.88 -0.13
CA GLY A 98 -9.51 20.97 0.94
C GLY A 98 -8.00 21.00 1.19
N LYS A 99 -7.19 21.02 0.12
CA LYS A 99 -5.73 21.20 0.23
C LYS A 99 -5.37 22.55 0.85
N GLU A 100 -6.02 23.63 0.43
CA GLU A 100 -5.82 24.97 1.00
C GLU A 100 -6.15 25.00 2.50
N LYS A 101 -7.24 24.34 2.93
CA LYS A 101 -7.56 24.19 4.35
C LYS A 101 -6.47 23.44 5.13
N VAL A 102 -5.93 22.36 4.56
CA VAL A 102 -4.81 21.63 5.19
C VAL A 102 -3.61 22.54 5.40
N LEU A 103 -3.20 23.29 4.37
CA LEU A 103 -2.07 24.22 4.45
C LEU A 103 -2.32 25.37 5.44
N ALA A 104 -3.57 25.81 5.57
CA ALA A 104 -3.99 26.82 6.54
C ALA A 104 -4.27 26.27 7.95
N ALA A 105 -3.96 24.99 8.22
CA ALA A 105 -4.24 24.30 9.48
C ALA A 105 -5.72 24.39 9.94
N LYS A 106 -6.66 24.43 8.98
CA LYS A 106 -8.10 24.46 9.27
C LYS A 106 -8.69 23.05 9.38
N PRO A 107 -9.85 22.90 10.06
CA PRO A 107 -10.60 21.66 10.07
C PRO A 107 -10.93 21.18 8.65
N ILE A 108 -10.84 19.87 8.42
CA ILE A 108 -11.21 19.24 7.14
C ILE A 108 -12.25 18.15 7.33
N LEU A 109 -13.18 18.06 6.38
CA LEU A 109 -14.22 17.03 6.32
C LEU A 109 -13.89 16.00 5.23
N ILE A 110 -13.76 14.73 5.63
CA ILE A 110 -13.44 13.63 4.72
C ILE A 110 -14.66 12.72 4.47
N GLY A 111 -15.00 12.52 3.20
CA GLY A 111 -16.05 11.60 2.79
C GLY A 111 -15.61 10.14 2.81
N THR A 112 -16.21 9.33 3.69
CA THR A 112 -16.04 7.87 3.74
C THR A 112 -17.22 7.22 4.49
N CYS A 113 -17.57 5.98 4.16
CA CYS A 113 -18.51 5.15 4.94
C CYS A 113 -17.85 3.87 5.49
N SER A 114 -16.51 3.77 5.41
CA SER A 114 -15.77 2.59 5.84
C SER A 114 -15.16 2.84 7.21
N PRO A 115 -15.57 2.09 8.26
CA PRO A 115 -14.96 2.20 9.59
C PRO A 115 -13.45 1.96 9.59
N ARG A 116 -12.96 1.03 8.77
CA ARG A 116 -11.52 0.82 8.52
C ARG A 116 -10.82 2.09 8.03
N ARG A 117 -11.38 2.79 7.04
CA ARG A 117 -10.78 4.04 6.53
C ARG A 117 -10.90 5.16 7.56
N GLU A 118 -12.02 5.25 8.26
CA GLU A 118 -12.22 6.23 9.33
C GLU A 118 -11.19 6.07 10.44
N THR A 119 -10.90 4.83 10.87
CA THR A 119 -9.99 4.55 11.99
C THR A 119 -8.52 4.56 11.59
N MET A 120 -8.16 4.03 10.42
CA MET A 120 -6.76 3.92 10.01
C MET A 120 -6.29 5.16 9.24
N ALA A 121 -7.03 5.57 8.21
CA ALA A 121 -6.58 6.63 7.32
C ALA A 121 -6.59 8.00 8.00
N THR A 122 -7.61 8.33 8.80
CA THR A 122 -7.66 9.66 9.46
C THR A 122 -6.54 9.81 10.49
N VAL A 123 -6.26 8.76 11.27
CA VAL A 123 -5.17 8.72 12.26
C VAL A 123 -3.81 8.90 11.58
N PHE A 124 -3.61 8.26 10.42
CA PHE A 124 -2.42 8.45 9.62
C PHE A 124 -2.33 9.88 9.07
N LEU A 125 -3.39 10.39 8.45
CA LEU A 125 -3.45 11.73 7.85
C LEU A 125 -3.20 12.85 8.88
N GLN A 126 -3.61 12.66 10.13
CA GLN A 126 -3.32 13.61 11.21
C GLN A 126 -1.81 13.92 11.32
N LYS A 127 -0.97 12.93 11.05
CA LYS A 127 0.50 13.01 11.12
C LYS A 127 1.15 13.22 9.75
N ALA A 128 0.51 12.73 8.68
CA ALA A 128 1.07 12.65 7.34
C ALA A 128 0.79 13.88 6.47
N LEU A 129 -0.18 14.72 6.85
CA LEU A 129 -0.46 15.98 6.17
C LEU A 129 0.47 17.12 6.67
N PRO A 130 0.84 18.09 5.81
CA PRO A 130 1.62 19.27 6.19
C PRO A 130 1.07 20.00 7.41
N HIS A 131 1.71 19.91 8.58
CA HIS A 131 1.20 20.48 9.84
C HIS A 131 2.19 21.46 10.46
N THR A 132 1.63 22.43 11.18
CA THR A 132 2.34 23.30 12.12
C THR A 132 2.22 22.71 13.53
N ASP A 133 2.71 23.42 14.55
CA ASP A 133 2.58 23.01 15.96
C ASP A 133 1.13 22.91 16.46
N VAL A 134 0.16 23.40 15.67
CA VAL A 134 -1.27 23.33 16.00
C VAL A 134 -1.89 22.13 15.29
N PRO A 135 -2.45 21.14 16.02
CA PRO A 135 -3.14 20.02 15.40
C PRO A 135 -4.43 20.49 14.71
N ARG A 136 -4.64 20.05 13.47
CA ARG A 136 -5.90 20.29 12.74
C ARG A 136 -6.94 19.26 13.14
N GLU A 137 -8.21 19.62 13.07
CA GLU A 137 -9.29 18.65 13.21
C GLU A 137 -9.55 17.93 11.87
N ILE A 138 -9.67 16.60 11.92
CA ILE A 138 -10.10 15.77 10.80
C ILE A 138 -11.39 15.07 11.21
N SER A 139 -12.49 15.42 10.55
CA SER A 139 -13.77 14.77 10.75
C SER A 139 -14.17 13.96 9.51
N THR A 140 -15.06 13.00 9.68
CA THR A 140 -15.57 12.16 8.60
C THR A 140 -17.07 12.29 8.47
N ALA A 141 -17.56 12.29 7.23
CA ALA A 141 -18.99 12.21 6.93
C ALA A 141 -19.27 11.10 5.91
N PRO A 142 -20.43 10.44 6.01
CA PRO A 142 -20.80 9.38 5.09
C PRO A 142 -20.88 9.90 3.66
N ILE A 143 -20.31 9.17 2.70
CA ILE A 143 -20.42 9.43 1.27
C ILE A 143 -20.84 8.16 0.51
N ARG A 144 -21.92 8.28 -0.27
CA ARG A 144 -22.51 7.19 -1.06
C ARG A 144 -22.58 7.48 -2.55
N GLY A 145 -22.80 6.42 -3.29
CA GLY A 145 -22.84 6.37 -4.75
C GLY A 145 -21.63 5.68 -5.36
N ASN A 146 -21.67 5.49 -6.67
CA ASN A 146 -20.53 5.04 -7.46
C ASN A 146 -19.36 6.04 -7.40
N VAL A 147 -18.18 5.62 -7.86
CA VAL A 147 -16.94 6.42 -7.79
C VAL A 147 -17.10 7.80 -8.44
N ASP A 148 -17.71 7.86 -9.60
CA ASP A 148 -18.01 9.09 -10.35
C ASP A 148 -18.96 10.02 -9.57
N THR A 149 -20.01 9.47 -8.96
CA THR A 149 -20.91 10.25 -8.09
C THR A 149 -20.17 10.83 -6.89
N ARG A 150 -19.28 10.05 -6.26
CA ARG A 150 -18.46 10.53 -5.14
C ARG A 150 -17.49 11.63 -5.56
N LEU A 151 -16.87 11.50 -6.73
CA LEU A 151 -16.02 12.54 -7.32
C LEU A 151 -16.80 13.83 -7.63
N ARG A 152 -18.04 13.71 -8.13
CA ARG A 152 -18.92 14.88 -8.33
C ARG A 152 -19.25 15.57 -7.00
N LYS A 153 -19.57 14.82 -5.95
CA LYS A 153 -19.79 15.39 -4.60
C LYS A 153 -18.56 16.13 -4.07
N LEU A 154 -17.35 15.57 -4.27
CA LEU A 154 -16.10 16.27 -3.95
C LEU A 154 -15.97 17.58 -4.74
N LYS A 155 -16.20 17.53 -6.06
CA LYS A 155 -16.11 18.72 -6.94
C LYS A 155 -17.12 19.80 -6.58
N ASN A 156 -18.30 19.41 -6.10
CA ASN A 156 -19.35 20.31 -5.62
C ASN A 156 -19.05 20.93 -4.25
N GLY A 157 -17.94 20.56 -3.60
CA GLY A 157 -17.55 21.11 -2.30
C GLY A 157 -18.30 20.52 -1.10
N GLU A 158 -18.97 19.38 -1.26
CA GLU A 158 -19.63 18.67 -0.15
C GLU A 158 -18.62 18.10 0.85
N TYR A 159 -17.39 17.85 0.40
CA TYR A 159 -16.28 17.33 1.21
C TYR A 159 -14.97 18.05 0.84
N ASP A 160 -14.04 18.11 1.79
CA ASP A 160 -12.69 18.62 1.56
C ASP A 160 -11.79 17.55 0.93
N ALA A 161 -12.05 16.28 1.27
CA ALA A 161 -11.43 15.13 0.63
C ALA A 161 -12.38 13.92 0.63
N ILE A 162 -12.09 12.92 -0.19
CA ILE A 162 -12.76 11.61 -0.16
C ILE A 162 -11.73 10.48 -0.19
N ILE A 163 -12.09 9.32 0.36
CA ILE A 163 -11.23 8.12 0.32
C ILE A 163 -11.83 7.06 -0.60
N LEU A 164 -11.06 6.62 -1.58
CA LEU A 164 -11.43 5.62 -2.59
C LEU A 164 -10.38 4.51 -2.70
N ALA A 165 -10.73 3.39 -3.33
CA ALA A 165 -9.75 2.37 -3.67
C ALA A 165 -9.09 2.74 -5.01
N ALA A 166 -7.76 2.65 -5.11
CA ALA A 166 -7.01 2.94 -6.34
C ALA A 166 -7.56 2.13 -7.53
N ALA A 167 -7.78 0.83 -7.33
CA ALA A 167 -8.35 -0.08 -8.34
C ALA A 167 -9.66 0.40 -8.99
N GLY A 168 -10.53 1.09 -8.23
CA GLY A 168 -11.79 1.61 -8.80
C GLY A 168 -11.55 2.76 -9.77
N LEU A 169 -10.63 3.66 -9.43
CA LEU A 169 -10.23 4.79 -10.27
C LEU A 169 -9.43 4.34 -11.48
N HIS A 170 -8.50 3.39 -11.30
CA HIS A 170 -7.68 2.88 -12.40
C HIS A 170 -8.54 2.27 -13.50
N ARG A 171 -9.52 1.43 -13.15
CA ARG A 171 -10.48 0.86 -14.11
C ARG A 171 -11.22 1.94 -14.88
N LEU A 172 -11.74 2.96 -14.20
CA LEU A 172 -12.49 4.04 -14.82
C LEU A 172 -11.62 4.94 -15.71
N LEU A 173 -10.36 5.17 -15.33
CA LEU A 173 -9.41 5.97 -16.11
C LEU A 173 -8.84 5.22 -17.32
N ASN A 174 -8.79 3.89 -17.27
CA ASN A 174 -8.34 3.04 -18.38
C ASN A 174 -9.46 2.73 -19.39
N ALA A 175 -10.72 2.95 -19.02
CA ALA A 175 -11.87 2.74 -19.89
C ALA A 175 -12.16 4.00 -20.71
N ALA A 176 -12.14 3.90 -22.04
CA ALA A 176 -12.28 5.05 -22.94
C ALA A 176 -13.60 5.82 -22.72
N GLU A 177 -14.66 5.09 -22.38
CA GLU A 177 -16.00 5.61 -22.12
C GLU A 177 -16.09 6.49 -20.86
N THR A 178 -15.25 6.26 -19.84
CA THR A 178 -15.30 6.99 -18.56
C THR A 178 -14.08 7.86 -18.31
N ALA A 179 -12.97 7.62 -19.02
CA ALA A 179 -11.70 8.28 -18.77
C ALA A 179 -11.80 9.80 -18.88
N MET A 180 -12.50 10.33 -19.89
CA MET A 180 -12.63 11.78 -20.09
C MET A 180 -13.34 12.45 -18.92
N GLU A 181 -14.48 11.91 -18.50
CA GLU A 181 -15.25 12.46 -17.37
C GLU A 181 -14.46 12.39 -16.07
N VAL A 182 -13.84 11.24 -15.78
CA VAL A 182 -13.09 11.04 -14.54
C VAL A 182 -11.87 11.96 -14.49
N ASN A 183 -11.14 12.13 -15.60
CA ASN A 183 -10.05 13.11 -15.69
C ASN A 183 -10.55 14.54 -15.42
N MET A 184 -11.71 14.92 -15.96
CA MET A 184 -12.32 16.24 -15.71
C MET A 184 -12.75 16.44 -14.25
N LEU A 185 -13.15 15.37 -13.56
CA LEU A 185 -13.49 15.41 -12.13
C LEU A 185 -12.25 15.47 -11.23
N LEU A 186 -11.12 14.94 -11.69
CA LEU A 186 -9.83 14.96 -10.98
C LEU A 186 -9.00 16.22 -11.25
N GLN A 187 -9.41 17.09 -12.18
CA GLN A 187 -8.75 18.37 -12.41
C GLN A 187 -8.68 19.21 -11.13
N GLU A 188 -7.52 19.84 -10.88
CA GLU A 188 -7.22 20.61 -9.67
C GLU A 188 -7.38 19.86 -8.34
N THR A 189 -7.43 18.52 -8.37
CA THR A 189 -7.38 17.70 -7.15
C THR A 189 -5.93 17.36 -6.79
N THR A 190 -5.71 16.96 -5.55
CA THR A 190 -4.44 16.38 -5.11
C THR A 190 -4.70 15.00 -4.53
N THR A 191 -4.02 14.00 -5.08
CA THR A 191 -4.20 12.60 -4.69
C THR A 191 -3.05 12.16 -3.78
N LEU A 192 -3.39 11.48 -2.69
CA LEU A 192 -2.45 10.78 -1.81
C LEU A 192 -2.66 9.27 -1.89
N PHE A 193 -1.59 8.51 -2.06
CA PHE A 193 -1.56 7.05 -1.94
C PHE A 193 -1.23 6.67 -0.50
N LEU A 194 -2.19 6.08 0.20
CA LEU A 194 -2.02 5.72 1.61
C LEU A 194 -1.14 4.46 1.75
N PRO A 195 -0.16 4.44 2.65
CA PRO A 195 0.74 3.30 2.83
C PRO A 195 0.00 2.01 3.20
N LEU A 196 0.40 0.89 2.62
CA LEU A 196 -0.23 -0.42 2.86
C LEU A 196 -0.05 -0.91 4.28
N ILE A 197 1.00 -0.49 4.99
CA ILE A 197 1.29 -0.98 6.33
C ILE A 197 0.61 -0.13 7.41
N ASP A 198 0.46 1.18 7.23
CA ASP A 198 -0.23 2.03 8.22
C ASP A 198 -1.72 2.24 7.90
N CYS A 199 -2.14 2.03 6.65
CA CYS A 199 -3.52 2.11 6.17
C CYS A 199 -3.92 0.82 5.44
N VAL A 200 -3.87 -0.31 6.14
CA VAL A 200 -4.08 -1.65 5.54
C VAL A 200 -5.41 -1.71 4.79
N PRO A 201 -5.41 -2.16 3.51
CA PRO A 201 -6.61 -2.21 2.69
C PRO A 201 -7.59 -3.29 3.17
N ALA A 202 -8.83 -3.23 2.65
CA ALA A 202 -9.80 -4.30 2.88
C ALA A 202 -9.27 -5.62 2.29
N PRO A 203 -9.57 -6.78 2.91
CA PRO A 203 -9.17 -8.08 2.37
C PRO A 203 -9.60 -8.22 0.91
N CYS A 204 -8.67 -8.61 0.05
CA CYS A 204 -8.84 -8.78 -1.38
C CYS A 204 -9.25 -7.51 -2.15
N GLN A 205 -8.94 -6.33 -1.61
CA GLN A 205 -9.11 -5.08 -2.36
C GLN A 205 -8.32 -5.14 -3.68
N GLY A 206 -8.99 -4.71 -4.75
CA GLY A 206 -8.47 -4.75 -6.11
C GLY A 206 -8.79 -6.03 -6.87
N ALA A 207 -9.07 -7.16 -6.20
CA ALA A 207 -9.34 -8.43 -6.85
C ALA A 207 -10.76 -8.53 -7.41
N ILE A 208 -10.87 -9.11 -8.61
CA ILE A 208 -12.15 -9.51 -9.23
C ILE A 208 -12.33 -11.00 -9.02
N VAL A 209 -13.55 -11.42 -8.70
CA VAL A 209 -13.91 -12.84 -8.59
C VAL A 209 -15.05 -13.16 -9.55
N ALA A 210 -14.87 -14.22 -10.32
CA ALA A 210 -15.91 -14.87 -11.11
C ALA A 210 -16.53 -16.01 -10.28
N GLU A 211 -17.86 -16.15 -10.31
CA GLU A 211 -18.63 -17.17 -9.59
C GLU A 211 -19.51 -17.96 -10.57
N ALA A 212 -19.58 -19.29 -10.41
CA ALA A 212 -20.54 -20.13 -11.11
C ALA A 212 -21.11 -21.23 -10.19
N ILE A 213 -22.25 -21.78 -10.62
CA ILE A 213 -22.84 -22.96 -9.99
C ILE A 213 -22.05 -24.22 -10.38
N PRO A 214 -21.67 -25.09 -9.43
CA PRO A 214 -20.88 -26.30 -9.72
C PRO A 214 -21.54 -27.28 -10.70
N ALA A 215 -22.87 -27.25 -10.81
CA ALA A 215 -23.63 -28.05 -11.76
C ALA A 215 -23.38 -27.61 -13.23
N ASN A 216 -23.09 -26.33 -13.47
CA ASN A 216 -22.74 -25.80 -14.79
C ASN A 216 -21.28 -26.08 -15.12
N LYS A 217 -20.98 -27.30 -15.62
CA LYS A 217 -19.61 -27.76 -15.88
C LYS A 217 -18.85 -26.91 -16.88
N ARG A 218 -19.55 -26.32 -17.86
CA ARG A 218 -18.95 -25.43 -18.86
C ARG A 218 -18.50 -24.11 -18.22
N ALA A 219 -19.34 -23.50 -17.38
CA ALA A 219 -18.97 -22.29 -16.65
C ALA A 219 -17.78 -22.55 -15.70
N VAL A 220 -17.77 -23.70 -15.01
CA VAL A 220 -16.65 -24.11 -14.15
C VAL A 220 -15.34 -24.26 -14.92
N GLU A 221 -15.37 -24.89 -16.10
CA GLU A 221 -14.19 -25.01 -16.97
C GLU A 221 -13.65 -23.63 -17.38
N VAL A 222 -14.56 -22.72 -17.76
CA VAL A 222 -14.19 -21.34 -18.11
C VAL A 222 -13.55 -20.62 -16.93
N ILE A 223 -14.17 -20.69 -15.74
CA ILE A 223 -13.65 -20.06 -14.52
C ILE A 223 -12.26 -20.58 -14.17
N HIS A 224 -12.03 -21.89 -14.22
CA HIS A 224 -10.72 -22.48 -13.94
C HIS A 224 -9.65 -22.01 -14.93
N ALA A 225 -10.00 -21.90 -16.22
CA ALA A 225 -9.05 -21.49 -17.25
C ALA A 225 -8.64 -20.01 -17.13
N ILE A 226 -9.53 -19.13 -16.67
CA ILE A 226 -9.21 -17.71 -16.49
C ILE A 226 -8.59 -17.37 -15.14
N SER A 227 -8.69 -18.27 -14.15
CA SER A 227 -8.24 -18.00 -12.78
C SER A 227 -6.73 -18.05 -12.67
N ASN A 228 -6.14 -17.07 -11.97
CA ASN A 228 -4.73 -17.05 -11.63
C ASN A 228 -4.47 -17.83 -10.33
N PRO A 229 -3.69 -18.94 -10.34
CA PRO A 229 -3.47 -19.76 -9.14
C PRO A 229 -2.75 -19.04 -7.99
N LEU A 230 -1.84 -18.11 -8.29
CA LEU A 230 -1.11 -17.34 -7.28
C LEU A 230 -2.05 -16.33 -6.61
N LEU A 231 -2.86 -15.62 -7.40
CA LEU A 231 -3.88 -14.70 -6.87
C LEU A 231 -4.93 -15.46 -6.06
N TRP A 232 -5.35 -16.64 -6.53
CA TRP A 232 -6.24 -17.52 -5.78
C TRP A 232 -5.68 -17.85 -4.39
N LYS A 233 -4.43 -18.32 -4.33
CA LYS A 233 -3.74 -18.62 -3.06
C LYS A 233 -3.68 -17.40 -2.15
N ALA A 234 -3.32 -16.23 -2.69
CA ALA A 234 -3.24 -14.98 -1.94
C ALA A 234 -4.59 -14.54 -1.36
N CYS A 235 -5.65 -14.47 -2.19
CA CYS A 235 -6.96 -14.04 -1.75
C CYS A 235 -7.63 -15.02 -0.77
N VAL A 236 -7.44 -16.34 -0.96
CA VAL A 236 -7.88 -17.35 0.03
C VAL A 236 -7.18 -17.13 1.37
N ALA A 237 -5.88 -16.87 1.36
CA ALA A 237 -5.13 -16.61 2.59
C ALA A 237 -5.59 -15.32 3.28
N GLU A 238 -5.83 -14.24 2.52
CA GLU A 238 -6.36 -12.98 3.07
C GLU A 238 -7.75 -13.15 3.70
N LYS A 239 -8.68 -13.85 3.02
CA LYS A 239 -10.03 -14.13 3.56
C LYS A 239 -9.96 -15.00 4.81
N LYS A 240 -9.09 -16.02 4.84
CA LYS A 240 -8.87 -16.87 6.03
C LYS A 240 -8.29 -16.09 7.20
N GLN A 241 -7.35 -15.20 6.94
CA GLN A 241 -6.77 -14.35 7.98
C GLN A 241 -7.80 -13.34 8.50
N ALA A 242 -8.61 -12.74 7.63
CA ALA A 242 -9.68 -11.82 8.03
C ALA A 242 -10.70 -12.48 8.98
N LEU A 243 -11.05 -13.75 8.75
CA LEU A 243 -11.98 -14.51 9.61
C LEU A 243 -11.51 -14.62 11.07
N GLN A 244 -10.22 -14.45 11.35
CA GLN A 244 -9.69 -14.50 12.71
C GLN A 244 -10.02 -13.25 13.54
N TYR A 245 -10.29 -12.12 12.88
CA TYR A 245 -10.50 -10.81 13.52
C TYR A 245 -11.94 -10.32 13.42
N GLY A 246 -12.68 -10.79 12.42
CA GLY A 246 -14.11 -10.55 12.31
C GLY A 246 -14.68 -10.67 10.91
N SER A 247 -16.01 -10.56 10.81
CA SER A 247 -16.79 -10.63 9.58
C SER A 247 -17.64 -9.37 9.35
N GLY A 248 -17.91 -9.03 8.08
CA GLY A 248 -18.90 -8.03 7.68
C GLY A 248 -18.33 -6.67 7.22
N CYS A 249 -19.22 -5.75 6.86
CA CYS A 249 -18.85 -4.44 6.29
C CYS A 249 -18.44 -3.38 7.35
N GLU A 250 -18.63 -3.66 8.64
CA GLU A 250 -18.28 -2.77 9.75
C GLU A 250 -16.85 -2.98 10.29
N GLN A 251 -16.03 -3.72 9.54
CA GLN A 251 -14.65 -4.03 9.93
C GLN A 251 -13.81 -2.74 10.09
N ARG A 252 -13.05 -2.69 11.18
CA ARG A 252 -12.06 -1.64 11.52
C ARG A 252 -10.61 -2.14 11.33
N PHE A 253 -10.43 -3.16 10.49
CA PHE A 253 -9.14 -3.77 10.21
C PHE A 253 -8.97 -4.03 8.72
N GLY A 254 -7.73 -4.16 8.28
CA GLY A 254 -7.37 -4.55 6.93
C GLY A 254 -6.52 -5.83 6.89
N VAL A 255 -6.46 -6.45 5.71
CA VAL A 255 -5.55 -7.55 5.41
C VAL A 255 -5.00 -7.35 4.00
N THR A 256 -3.69 -7.45 3.86
CA THR A 256 -3.00 -7.40 2.57
C THR A 256 -1.95 -8.50 2.48
N SER A 257 -1.60 -8.89 1.27
CA SER A 257 -0.56 -9.87 1.01
C SER A 257 0.39 -9.40 -0.07
N PHE A 258 1.61 -9.90 -0.02
CA PHE A 258 2.68 -9.57 -0.95
C PHE A 258 3.57 -10.80 -1.15
N ASP A 259 4.13 -10.91 -2.35
CA ASP A 259 5.20 -11.86 -2.64
C ASP A 259 6.49 -11.35 -2.00
N HIS A 260 7.14 -12.22 -1.25
CA HIS A 260 8.42 -11.94 -0.62
C HIS A 260 9.34 -13.14 -0.83
N GLU A 261 10.30 -12.98 -1.74
CA GLU A 261 11.26 -14.02 -2.12
C GLU A 261 10.59 -15.31 -2.63
N GLY A 262 9.48 -15.18 -3.35
CA GLY A 262 8.69 -16.30 -3.87
C GLY A 262 7.72 -16.92 -2.86
N GLU A 263 7.68 -16.41 -1.62
CA GLU A 263 6.76 -16.83 -0.60
C GLU A 263 5.66 -15.80 -0.35
N LEU A 264 4.47 -16.29 -0.04
CA LEU A 264 3.33 -15.43 0.27
C LEU A 264 3.42 -14.96 1.73
N VAL A 265 3.61 -13.66 1.93
CA VAL A 265 3.53 -13.03 3.24
C VAL A 265 2.23 -12.25 3.34
N LEU A 266 1.60 -12.29 4.52
CA LEU A 266 0.42 -11.49 4.83
C LEU A 266 0.70 -10.51 5.96
N TYR A 267 0.01 -9.39 5.92
CA TYR A 267 -0.07 -8.42 7.01
C TYR A 267 -1.52 -8.05 7.28
N ALA A 268 -1.92 -8.14 8.55
CA ALA A 268 -3.22 -7.73 9.05
C ALA A 268 -3.05 -6.76 10.22
N ALA A 269 -3.87 -5.71 10.26
CA ALA A 269 -3.86 -4.76 11.38
C ALA A 269 -5.20 -4.01 11.50
N GLY A 270 -5.46 -3.54 12.71
CA GLY A 270 -6.61 -2.70 13.07
C GLY A 270 -7.25 -3.16 14.36
N THR A 271 -8.55 -2.91 14.50
CA THR A 271 -9.34 -3.32 15.66
C THR A 271 -10.19 -4.55 15.34
N ASP A 272 -10.11 -5.58 16.18
CA ASP A 272 -10.94 -6.79 16.06
C ASP A 272 -12.39 -6.59 16.57
N GLN A 273 -13.22 -7.63 16.49
CA GLN A 273 -14.60 -7.61 16.99
C GLN A 273 -14.72 -7.38 18.51
N ALA A 274 -13.68 -7.69 19.29
CA ALA A 274 -13.64 -7.45 20.73
C ALA A 274 -13.18 -6.02 21.08
N GLY A 275 -12.82 -5.21 20.08
CA GLY A 275 -12.28 -3.86 20.31
C GLY A 275 -10.78 -3.85 20.60
N GLN A 276 -10.08 -4.97 20.40
CA GLN A 276 -8.63 -5.08 20.65
C GLN A 276 -7.84 -4.69 19.39
N GLU A 277 -6.88 -3.80 19.57
CA GLU A 277 -5.90 -3.45 18.54
C GLU A 277 -4.92 -4.60 18.30
N PHE A 278 -4.68 -4.91 17.03
CA PHE A 278 -3.73 -5.95 16.64
C PHE A 278 -2.89 -5.54 15.42
N GLN A 279 -1.73 -6.16 15.31
CA GLN A 279 -0.87 -6.15 14.12
C GLN A 279 -0.24 -7.53 13.99
N GLN A 280 -0.37 -8.16 12.82
CA GLN A 280 0.07 -9.53 12.62
C GLN A 280 0.63 -9.73 11.22
N TRP A 281 1.92 -10.05 11.15
CA TRP A 281 2.58 -10.61 9.99
C TRP A 281 2.46 -12.14 10.01
N THR A 282 2.27 -12.77 8.85
CA THR A 282 2.18 -14.24 8.70
C THR A 282 2.97 -14.67 7.47
N GLY A 283 3.61 -15.83 7.52
CA GLY A 283 4.49 -16.30 6.44
C GLY A 283 5.87 -15.65 6.42
N ILE A 284 6.25 -14.93 7.47
CA ILE A 284 7.56 -14.28 7.58
C ILE A 284 8.69 -15.31 7.78
N PRO A 285 9.94 -14.98 7.40
CA PRO A 285 11.08 -15.84 7.69
C PRO A 285 11.19 -16.18 9.18
N SER A 286 11.54 -17.43 9.48
CA SER A 286 11.74 -17.91 10.85
C SER A 286 13.11 -18.57 10.98
N PRO A 287 14.21 -17.78 10.96
CA PRO A 287 15.55 -18.35 11.12
C PRO A 287 15.72 -18.95 12.53
N ASP A 288 16.53 -20.00 12.64
CA ASP A 288 16.91 -20.56 13.93
C ASP A 288 18.11 -19.79 14.50
N TRP A 289 17.79 -18.73 15.25
CA TRP A 289 18.76 -17.92 16.00
C TRP A 289 18.63 -18.11 17.51
N SER A 290 17.94 -19.18 17.93
CA SER A 290 17.74 -19.46 19.34
C SER A 290 19.08 -19.73 20.03
N GLY A 291 19.32 -19.06 21.17
CA GLY A 291 20.57 -19.19 21.92
C GLY A 291 21.77 -18.42 21.35
N LEU A 292 21.63 -17.76 20.19
CA LEU A 292 22.66 -16.90 19.62
C LEU A 292 22.55 -15.47 20.13
N LYS A 293 23.69 -14.79 20.31
CA LYS A 293 23.70 -13.38 20.72
C LYS A 293 23.36 -12.49 19.53
N LEU A 294 22.11 -12.01 19.49
CA LEU A 294 21.61 -11.10 18.47
C LEU A 294 22.08 -9.66 18.74
N PHE A 295 22.74 -9.06 17.75
CA PHE A 295 22.89 -7.62 17.62
C PHE A 295 21.86 -7.09 16.63
N SER A 296 20.98 -6.20 17.06
CA SER A 296 20.04 -5.53 16.15
C SER A 296 20.31 -4.04 16.08
N SER A 297 20.52 -3.51 14.88
CA SER A 297 20.70 -2.07 14.70
C SER A 297 19.42 -1.27 14.96
N THR A 298 18.27 -1.93 15.11
CA THR A 298 17.02 -1.31 15.60
C THR A 298 17.15 -0.76 17.03
N ASP A 299 18.05 -1.33 17.84
CA ASP A 299 18.16 -1.03 19.27
C ASP A 299 19.06 0.18 19.56
N CYS A 300 19.87 0.55 18.58
CA CYS A 300 20.83 1.66 18.64
C CYS A 300 20.69 2.58 17.42
N MET A 301 19.45 2.74 16.92
CA MET A 301 19.16 3.63 15.80
C MET A 301 19.61 5.07 16.11
N GLY A 302 20.54 5.59 15.32
CA GLY A 302 21.10 6.94 15.49
C GLY A 302 22.49 6.97 16.12
N SER A 303 22.99 5.84 16.61
CA SER A 303 24.33 5.79 17.21
C SER A 303 25.46 5.45 16.24
N PHE A 304 25.13 4.98 15.04
CA PHE A 304 26.13 4.56 14.06
C PHE A 304 26.77 5.72 13.30
N PHE A 305 26.01 6.79 13.07
CA PHE A 305 26.39 7.82 12.11
C PHE A 305 26.06 9.22 12.58
N GLU A 306 26.95 10.14 12.23
CA GLU A 306 26.69 11.57 12.17
C GLU A 306 26.43 11.97 10.71
N TYR A 307 25.63 13.02 10.56
CA TYR A 307 25.18 13.49 9.26
C TYR A 307 25.59 14.95 9.11
N SER A 308 26.31 15.25 8.03
CA SER A 308 26.68 16.61 7.68
C SER A 308 26.02 16.99 6.37
N SER A 309 25.44 18.18 6.31
CA SER A 309 24.88 18.70 5.05
C SER A 309 25.97 18.85 4.01
N ILE A 310 25.62 18.53 2.77
CA ILE A 310 26.40 18.89 1.59
C ILE A 310 25.66 20.07 0.97
N PRO A 311 26.30 21.24 0.78
CA PRO A 311 25.67 22.36 0.09
C PRO A 311 25.15 21.88 -1.27
N LEU A 312 23.83 21.91 -1.43
CA LEU A 312 23.19 21.44 -2.64
C LEU A 312 22.85 22.65 -3.51
N ASN A 313 23.33 22.67 -4.76
CA ASN A 313 22.73 23.56 -5.74
C ASN A 313 21.33 23.04 -6.06
N THR A 314 20.30 23.79 -5.65
CA THR A 314 18.89 23.44 -5.87
C THR A 314 18.52 23.36 -7.35
N ASP A 315 19.29 23.98 -8.24
CA ASP A 315 19.11 23.85 -9.70
C ASP A 315 19.28 22.40 -10.18
N LEU A 316 19.96 21.55 -9.40
CA LEU A 316 20.08 20.12 -9.67
C LEU A 316 18.78 19.35 -9.43
N LEU A 317 17.79 19.96 -8.76
CA LEU A 317 16.44 19.43 -8.60
C LEU A 317 15.52 19.93 -9.72
N ASP A 318 15.97 19.81 -10.96
CA ASP A 318 15.28 20.24 -12.17
C ASP A 318 14.04 19.39 -12.48
N ARG A 319 14.04 18.12 -12.07
CA ARG A 319 12.93 17.18 -12.28
C ARG A 319 11.67 17.54 -11.49
N PRO A 320 10.46 17.23 -12.02
CA PRO A 320 9.20 17.57 -11.34
C PRO A 320 8.86 16.67 -10.15
N VAL A 321 9.41 15.46 -10.10
CA VAL A 321 9.19 14.48 -9.02
C VAL A 321 10.47 14.30 -8.23
N VAL A 322 10.36 14.31 -6.90
CA VAL A 322 11.48 14.02 -6.00
C VAL A 322 11.13 12.84 -5.10
N TYR A 323 11.94 11.78 -5.21
CA TYR A 323 11.91 10.67 -4.26
C TYR A 323 12.93 10.91 -3.16
N VAL A 324 12.47 11.03 -1.91
CA VAL A 324 13.32 11.28 -0.75
C VAL A 324 13.67 9.94 -0.09
N ALA A 325 14.92 9.52 -0.27
CA ALA A 325 15.41 8.23 0.22
C ALA A 325 15.47 8.16 1.76
N ASN A 326 15.64 9.32 2.42
CA ASN A 326 15.62 9.45 3.87
C ASN A 326 15.25 10.89 4.25
N TYR A 327 14.40 11.09 5.26
CA TYR A 327 14.06 12.45 5.71
C TYR A 327 15.27 13.28 6.11
N LYS A 328 16.35 12.62 6.53
CA LYS A 328 17.61 13.29 6.84
C LYS A 328 18.10 14.09 5.65
N ALA A 329 17.81 13.70 4.41
CA ALA A 329 18.27 14.41 3.21
C ALA A 329 17.77 15.87 3.09
N VAL A 330 16.85 16.32 3.94
CA VAL A 330 16.29 17.68 3.92
C VAL A 330 16.79 18.46 5.14
N PHE A 331 17.80 19.32 4.95
CA PHE A 331 18.53 20.00 6.04
C PHE A 331 18.29 21.51 6.14
N ASP A 332 17.96 22.18 5.03
CA ASP A 332 17.86 23.64 4.99
C ASP A 332 16.55 24.14 4.38
N GLU A 333 16.26 25.41 4.67
CA GLU A 333 15.01 26.07 4.28
C GLU A 333 14.87 26.19 2.76
N ALA A 334 15.96 26.41 2.03
CA ALA A 334 15.92 26.57 0.57
C ALA A 334 15.45 25.27 -0.10
N LEU A 335 15.98 24.13 0.35
CA LEU A 335 15.56 22.82 -0.12
C LEU A 335 14.11 22.51 0.25
N ILE A 336 13.67 22.89 1.46
CA ILE A 336 12.27 22.74 1.88
C ILE A 336 11.32 23.50 0.94
N GLU A 337 11.63 24.77 0.65
CA GLU A 337 10.83 25.60 -0.26
C GLU A 337 10.78 25.01 -1.68
N VAL A 338 11.91 24.50 -2.18
CA VAL A 338 11.93 23.79 -3.48
C VAL A 338 11.03 22.56 -3.43
N LEU A 339 11.14 21.71 -2.40
CA LEU A 339 10.35 20.48 -2.30
C LEU A 339 8.84 20.74 -2.18
N LYS A 340 8.42 21.86 -1.56
CA LYS A 340 7.00 22.27 -1.51
C LYS A 340 6.41 22.53 -2.90
N THR A 341 7.24 22.79 -3.92
CA THR A 341 6.80 22.99 -5.32
C THR A 341 6.81 21.71 -6.16
N LYS A 342 7.32 20.60 -5.62
CA LYS A 342 7.51 19.33 -6.36
C LYS A 342 6.46 18.30 -5.97
N ARG A 343 6.33 17.26 -6.79
CA ARG A 343 5.65 16.03 -6.40
C ARG A 343 6.61 15.18 -5.57
N VAL A 344 6.36 15.08 -4.27
CA VAL A 344 7.29 14.40 -3.35
C VAL A 344 6.80 13.00 -3.00
N TRP A 345 7.67 12.02 -3.14
CA TRP A 345 7.45 10.63 -2.72
C TRP A 345 8.52 10.22 -1.70
N ALA A 346 8.13 9.42 -0.73
CA ALA A 346 9.01 9.03 0.38
C ALA A 346 9.44 7.56 0.30
N ALA A 347 10.62 7.24 0.83
CA ALA A 347 11.05 5.84 0.95
C ALA A 347 10.19 4.99 1.89
N GLY A 348 9.48 5.62 2.82
CA GLY A 348 8.55 4.95 3.72
C GLY A 348 7.89 5.94 4.68
N THR A 349 6.97 5.44 5.50
CA THR A 349 6.14 6.27 6.40
C THR A 349 6.98 7.19 7.30
N ARG A 350 8.07 6.71 7.91
CA ARG A 350 8.90 7.57 8.76
C ARG A 350 9.42 8.79 7.99
N THR A 351 9.86 8.59 6.75
CA THR A 351 10.33 9.71 5.92
C THR A 351 9.18 10.65 5.59
N TRP A 352 8.02 10.11 5.20
CA TRP A 352 6.82 10.89 4.95
C TRP A 352 6.46 11.79 6.15
N LEU A 353 6.30 11.20 7.34
CA LEU A 353 5.86 11.96 8.52
C LEU A 353 6.84 13.08 8.91
N GLN A 354 8.14 12.89 8.70
CA GLN A 354 9.13 13.94 8.96
C GLN A 354 9.06 15.05 7.91
N LEU A 355 8.88 14.72 6.63
CA LEU A 355 8.69 15.73 5.58
C LEU A 355 7.40 16.54 5.78
N ALA A 356 6.33 15.90 6.23
CA ALA A 356 5.07 16.56 6.54
C ALA A 356 5.22 17.61 7.66
N ARG A 357 6.11 17.39 8.65
CA ARG A 357 6.44 18.38 9.69
C ARG A 357 7.17 19.61 9.15
N LEU A 358 7.84 19.48 8.01
CA LEU A 358 8.49 20.58 7.30
C LEU A 358 7.51 21.33 6.37
N GLY A 359 6.22 21.01 6.44
CA GLY A 359 5.19 21.58 5.57
C GLY A 359 5.21 21.01 4.14
N ILE A 360 5.97 19.95 3.88
CA ILE A 360 6.09 19.34 2.54
C ILE A 360 4.92 18.39 2.31
N TRP A 361 4.22 18.57 1.18
CA TRP A 361 3.16 17.68 0.76
C TRP A 361 3.75 16.44 0.09
N VAL A 362 3.59 15.28 0.72
CA VAL A 362 4.08 13.99 0.20
C VAL A 362 2.88 13.22 -0.38
N GLU A 363 3.01 12.75 -1.61
CA GLU A 363 1.93 12.08 -2.36
C GLU A 363 1.81 10.58 -2.08
N GLY A 364 2.88 9.94 -1.60
CA GLY A 364 2.90 8.51 -1.36
C GLY A 364 4.27 8.04 -0.86
N CYS A 365 4.37 6.76 -0.51
CA CYS A 365 5.65 6.18 -0.12
C CYS A 365 5.78 4.72 -0.50
N ALA A 366 7.02 4.23 -0.54
CA ALA A 366 7.33 2.84 -0.87
C ALA A 366 7.12 1.84 0.28
N ASP A 367 6.47 2.24 1.39
CA ASP A 367 6.30 1.40 2.60
C ASP A 367 7.61 0.76 3.13
N ALA A 368 8.77 1.35 2.82
CA ALA A 368 10.10 0.79 3.07
C ALA A 368 10.40 -0.56 2.36
N PHE A 369 9.65 -0.92 1.31
CA PHE A 369 9.92 -2.09 0.46
C PHE A 369 10.97 -1.82 -0.64
N GLY A 370 11.35 -0.55 -0.84
CA GLY A 370 12.28 -0.13 -1.90
C GLY A 370 11.58 0.66 -3.00
N LEU A 371 12.32 1.49 -3.74
CA LEU A 371 11.73 2.41 -4.72
C LEU A 371 10.98 1.66 -5.81
N GLU A 372 11.49 0.50 -6.23
CA GLU A 372 10.90 -0.37 -7.25
C GLU A 372 9.46 -0.81 -6.90
N TRP A 373 9.10 -0.82 -5.61
CA TRP A 373 7.73 -1.06 -5.14
C TRP A 373 6.72 -0.05 -5.69
N LEU A 374 7.17 1.18 -5.97
CA LEU A 374 6.31 2.25 -6.49
C LEU A 374 6.01 2.13 -7.98
N ALA A 375 6.69 1.23 -8.71
CA ALA A 375 6.60 1.17 -10.17
C ALA A 375 5.15 1.04 -10.66
N ASN A 376 4.38 0.11 -10.07
CA ASN A 376 2.98 -0.10 -10.45
C ASN A 376 2.09 1.11 -10.15
N SER A 377 2.25 1.72 -8.96
CA SER A 377 1.47 2.90 -8.60
C SER A 377 1.85 4.12 -9.43
N TRP A 378 3.11 4.26 -9.84
CA TRP A 378 3.60 5.34 -10.71
C TRP A 378 3.14 5.21 -12.16
N ASP A 379 3.13 3.99 -12.71
CA ASP A 379 2.64 3.70 -14.06
C ASP A 379 1.11 3.78 -14.16
N SER A 380 0.42 3.80 -13.02
CA SER A 380 -1.04 3.87 -12.97
C SER A 380 -1.60 5.10 -13.72
N PRO A 381 -2.80 4.99 -14.29
CA PRO A 381 -3.43 6.10 -15.01
C PRO A 381 -3.77 7.30 -14.11
N LEU A 382 -3.70 7.13 -12.78
CA LEU A 382 -3.95 8.16 -11.78
C LEU A 382 -2.69 9.01 -11.49
N VAL A 383 -1.50 8.42 -11.55
CA VAL A 383 -0.24 9.04 -11.09
C VAL A 383 0.67 9.45 -12.24
N LYS A 384 0.86 8.57 -13.24
CA LYS A 384 1.62 8.78 -14.48
C LYS A 384 3.00 9.42 -14.26
N ILE A 385 3.83 8.83 -13.39
CA ILE A 385 5.21 9.27 -13.18
C ILE A 385 6.16 8.38 -13.99
N ARG A 386 6.97 8.98 -14.85
CA ARG A 386 8.02 8.27 -15.59
C ARG A 386 9.36 8.37 -14.89
N LYS A 387 10.23 7.37 -15.11
CA LYS A 387 11.56 7.28 -14.48
C LYS A 387 12.45 8.51 -14.76
N ASP A 388 12.36 9.09 -15.96
CA ASP A 388 13.10 10.29 -16.37
C ASP A 388 12.63 11.56 -15.64
N GLU A 389 11.43 11.55 -15.05
CA GLU A 389 10.86 12.67 -14.29
C GLU A 389 11.22 12.65 -12.81
N VAL A 390 11.95 11.63 -12.34
CA VAL A 390 12.23 11.41 -10.92
C VAL A 390 13.67 11.76 -10.58
N CYS A 391 13.87 12.62 -9.58
CA CYS A 391 15.14 12.83 -8.92
C CYS A 391 15.15 12.10 -7.57
N VAL A 392 16.17 11.27 -7.33
CA VAL A 392 16.39 10.61 -6.03
C VAL A 392 17.26 11.50 -5.15
N LEU A 393 16.71 12.00 -4.05
CA LEU A 393 17.44 12.77 -3.05
C LEU A 393 17.98 11.84 -1.96
N THR A 394 19.30 11.73 -1.86
CA THR A 394 20.00 10.69 -1.07
C THR A 394 21.31 11.20 -0.43
N HIS A 395 22.07 10.31 0.21
CA HIS A 395 23.43 10.60 0.69
C HIS A 395 24.50 10.33 -0.37
N GLY A 396 25.64 11.00 -0.25
CA GLY A 396 26.73 10.93 -1.23
C GLY A 396 27.23 9.53 -1.57
N GLN A 397 27.37 8.64 -0.57
CA GLN A 397 27.82 7.26 -0.78
C GLN A 397 26.83 6.41 -1.59
N ALA A 398 25.52 6.70 -1.51
CA ALA A 398 24.50 5.95 -2.25
C ALA A 398 24.28 6.46 -3.68
N THR A 399 24.72 7.69 -4.01
CA THR A 399 24.48 8.31 -5.32
C THR A 399 24.96 7.45 -6.48
N ALA A 400 26.16 6.86 -6.37
CA ALA A 400 26.71 5.99 -7.41
C ALA A 400 25.84 4.77 -7.69
N ASN A 401 25.30 4.13 -6.64
CA ASN A 401 24.42 2.96 -6.77
C ASN A 401 23.11 3.32 -7.48
N TRP A 402 22.52 4.48 -7.17
CA TRP A 402 21.32 4.95 -7.86
C TRP A 402 21.56 5.25 -9.34
N LEU A 403 22.68 5.90 -9.66
CA LEU A 403 23.09 6.18 -11.04
C LEU A 403 23.31 4.89 -11.83
N GLN A 404 23.95 3.87 -11.23
CA GLN A 404 24.13 2.56 -11.85
C GLN A 404 22.80 1.85 -12.15
N LYS A 405 21.78 2.05 -11.29
CA LYS A 405 20.41 1.57 -11.52
C LYS A 405 19.63 2.42 -12.53
N GLY A 406 20.26 3.44 -13.12
CA GLY A 406 19.67 4.34 -14.11
C GLY A 406 18.77 5.41 -13.52
N TRP A 407 18.83 5.67 -12.21
CA TRP A 407 18.13 6.78 -11.58
C TRP A 407 19.02 8.02 -11.57
N TYR A 408 18.44 9.18 -11.85
CA TYR A 408 19.11 10.43 -11.52
C TYR A 408 19.04 10.64 -10.01
N ALA A 409 20.20 10.88 -9.40
CA ALA A 409 20.31 10.99 -7.96
C ALA A 409 21.22 12.15 -7.58
N VAL A 410 20.80 12.85 -6.53
CA VAL A 410 21.44 14.04 -6.01
C VAL A 410 21.72 13.83 -4.53
N ALA A 411 22.96 14.12 -4.13
CA ALA A 411 23.37 14.05 -2.74
C ALA A 411 23.12 15.38 -2.04
N SER A 412 22.47 15.34 -0.88
CA SER A 412 22.32 16.52 0.00
C SER A 412 23.03 16.36 1.35
N TYR A 413 23.62 15.19 1.60
CA TYR A 413 24.36 14.93 2.83
C TYR A 413 25.39 13.82 2.73
N ALA A 414 26.34 13.88 3.66
CA ALA A 414 27.31 12.83 3.91
C ALA A 414 26.94 12.05 5.18
N VAL A 415 27.32 10.78 5.19
CA VAL A 415 27.18 9.89 6.35
C VAL A 415 28.58 9.59 6.85
N GLN A 416 28.87 9.97 8.09
CA GLN A 416 30.15 9.74 8.74
C GLN A 416 29.95 8.80 9.93
N LYS A 417 30.92 7.91 10.17
CA LYS A 417 30.90 7.03 11.35
C LYS A 417 30.87 7.88 12.62
N LYS A 418 29.98 7.53 13.54
CA LYS A 418 29.97 8.05 14.89
C LYS A 418 30.65 7.05 15.81
N ASP A 419 31.66 7.50 16.56
CA ASP A 419 32.28 6.66 17.57
C ASP A 419 31.38 6.62 18.81
N GLN A 420 30.73 5.47 19.04
CA GLN A 420 29.93 5.22 20.23
C GLN A 420 30.65 4.22 21.15
N PRO A 421 30.96 4.59 22.40
CA PRO A 421 31.54 3.66 23.37
C PRO A 421 30.69 2.39 23.52
N GLY A 422 31.34 1.23 23.51
CA GLY A 422 30.69 -0.08 23.68
C GLY A 422 30.03 -0.68 22.44
N LEU A 423 29.85 0.09 21.36
CA LEU A 423 29.21 -0.42 20.13
C LEU A 423 30.09 -1.46 19.41
N GLU A 424 31.38 -1.19 19.26
CA GLU A 424 32.32 -2.15 18.68
C GLU A 424 32.42 -3.43 19.50
N GLN A 425 32.39 -3.31 20.83
CA GLN A 425 32.39 -4.47 21.72
C GLN A 425 31.11 -5.30 21.54
N ALA A 426 29.94 -4.67 21.55
CA ALA A 426 28.67 -5.35 21.34
C ALA A 426 28.61 -6.09 20.00
N ILE A 427 29.15 -5.48 18.94
CA ILE A 427 29.29 -6.10 17.61
C ILE A 427 30.25 -7.29 17.68
N SER A 428 31.42 -7.14 18.30
CA SER A 428 32.42 -8.21 18.38
C SER A 428 31.95 -9.43 19.19
N GLU A 429 31.01 -9.24 20.10
CA GLU A 429 30.46 -10.30 20.95
C GLU A 429 29.24 -11.00 20.32
N ALA A 430 28.62 -10.42 19.28
CA ALA A 430 27.43 -10.97 18.66
C ALA A 430 27.72 -12.11 17.69
N ASP A 431 26.74 -13.01 17.54
CA ASP A 431 26.79 -14.16 16.63
C ASP A 431 25.87 -13.95 15.42
N VAL A 432 24.85 -13.10 15.59
CA VAL A 432 23.86 -12.79 14.56
C VAL A 432 23.60 -11.30 14.53
N PHE A 433 23.41 -10.76 13.33
CA PHE A 433 23.20 -9.34 13.11
C PHE A 433 21.91 -9.08 12.33
N PHE A 434 21.08 -8.15 12.82
CA PHE A 434 20.04 -7.53 12.01
C PHE A 434 20.45 -6.09 11.62
N TRP A 435 20.68 -5.87 10.33
CA TRP A 435 21.13 -4.59 9.77
C TRP A 435 19.96 -3.82 9.16
N THR A 436 19.87 -2.52 9.44
CA THR A 436 18.87 -1.61 8.84
C THR A 436 19.47 -0.80 7.68
N SER A 437 20.80 -0.82 7.53
CA SER A 437 21.53 -0.24 6.42
C SER A 437 22.79 -1.06 6.13
N ALA A 438 23.11 -1.25 4.85
CA ALA A 438 24.34 -1.94 4.43
C ALA A 438 25.60 -1.16 4.83
N GLU A 439 25.52 0.17 4.98
CA GLU A 439 26.63 0.97 5.51
C GLU A 439 27.01 0.54 6.94
N GLN A 440 26.04 0.16 7.77
CA GLN A 440 26.33 -0.33 9.13
C GLN A 440 27.22 -1.58 9.08
N TYR A 441 26.93 -2.49 8.15
CA TYR A 441 27.77 -3.66 7.94
C TYR A 441 29.17 -3.25 7.43
N ARG A 442 29.26 -2.41 6.39
CA ARG A 442 30.55 -1.99 5.79
C ARG A 442 31.51 -1.39 6.81
N TYR A 443 31.02 -0.50 7.67
CA TYR A 443 31.85 0.16 8.67
C TYR A 443 32.37 -0.76 9.78
N TYR A 444 31.64 -1.83 10.09
CA TYR A 444 31.95 -2.69 11.24
C TYR A 444 32.35 -4.12 10.83
N ARG A 445 32.44 -4.43 9.53
CA ARG A 445 32.72 -5.79 9.03
C ARG A 445 33.99 -6.40 9.62
N ASP A 446 35.02 -5.60 9.86
CA ASP A 446 36.30 -6.07 10.40
C ASP A 446 36.22 -6.45 11.89
N LYS A 447 35.11 -6.10 12.56
CA LYS A 447 34.82 -6.45 13.96
C LYS A 447 33.87 -7.64 14.10
N ILE A 448 33.28 -8.10 13.00
CA ILE A 448 32.30 -9.19 12.98
C ILE A 448 33.04 -10.53 13.06
N LYS A 449 32.56 -11.45 13.90
CA LYS A 449 33.11 -12.81 14.02
C LYS A 449 32.97 -13.56 12.69
N ALA A 450 33.96 -14.37 12.35
CA ALA A 450 33.85 -15.29 11.21
C ALA A 450 32.66 -16.24 11.40
N GLY A 451 31.86 -16.43 10.36
CA GLY A 451 30.67 -17.30 10.39
C GLY A 451 29.44 -16.68 11.04
N ALA A 452 29.46 -15.38 11.38
CA ALA A 452 28.27 -14.69 11.86
C ALA A 452 27.12 -14.75 10.85
N GLN A 453 25.89 -14.87 11.35
CA GLN A 453 24.70 -14.82 10.51
C GLN A 453 24.18 -13.40 10.38
N HIS A 454 23.49 -13.12 9.27
CA HIS A 454 23.00 -11.79 8.96
C HIS A 454 21.52 -11.84 8.59
N GLY A 455 20.80 -10.79 8.95
CA GLY A 455 19.47 -10.49 8.44
C GLY A 455 19.29 -8.99 8.25
N CYS A 456 18.26 -8.64 7.51
CA CYS A 456 17.94 -7.26 7.18
C CYS A 456 16.48 -7.14 6.74
N PRO A 457 15.91 -5.92 6.64
CA PRO A 457 14.67 -5.74 5.89
C PRO A 457 14.90 -5.91 4.39
N ALA A 458 13.80 -6.10 3.65
CA ALA A 458 13.78 -6.09 2.20
C ALA A 458 14.21 -4.74 1.61
N GLY A 459 14.36 -4.70 0.28
CA GLY A 459 14.76 -3.51 -0.46
C GLY A 459 16.28 -3.34 -0.55
N GLU A 460 16.72 -2.08 -0.57
CA GLU A 460 18.10 -1.71 -0.92
C GLU A 460 19.17 -2.32 0.00
N THR A 461 18.88 -2.41 1.30
CA THR A 461 19.79 -3.00 2.28
C THR A 461 20.08 -4.47 1.94
N ALA A 462 19.06 -5.26 1.60
CA ALA A 462 19.24 -6.66 1.22
C ALA A 462 20.08 -6.81 -0.06
N VAL A 463 19.81 -5.97 -1.07
CA VAL A 463 20.57 -5.97 -2.34
C VAL A 463 22.04 -5.68 -2.09
N GLN A 464 22.34 -4.63 -1.31
CA GLN A 464 23.71 -4.23 -1.03
C GLN A 464 24.46 -5.25 -0.17
N LEU A 465 23.84 -5.83 0.86
CA LEU A 465 24.49 -6.90 1.64
C LEU A 465 24.82 -8.13 0.79
N ARG A 466 23.96 -8.48 -0.19
CA ARG A 466 24.25 -9.54 -1.16
C ARG A 466 25.42 -9.21 -2.07
N GLN A 467 25.56 -7.96 -2.50
CA GLN A 467 26.71 -7.51 -3.28
C GLN A 467 28.03 -7.56 -2.50
N GLU A 468 27.98 -7.43 -1.17
CA GLU A 468 29.12 -7.66 -0.28
C GLU A 468 29.43 -9.16 -0.06
N GLY A 469 28.69 -10.08 -0.71
CA GLY A 469 28.90 -11.52 -0.62
C GLY A 469 28.17 -12.20 0.55
N LEU A 470 27.26 -11.50 1.24
CA LEU A 470 26.46 -12.10 2.32
C LEU A 470 25.19 -12.77 1.77
N THR A 471 24.68 -13.75 2.53
CA THR A 471 23.37 -14.36 2.32
C THR A 471 22.44 -14.01 3.50
N PRO A 472 21.96 -12.75 3.61
CA PRO A 472 21.16 -12.36 4.76
C PRO A 472 19.77 -13.00 4.71
N VAL A 473 19.21 -13.32 5.88
CA VAL A 473 17.79 -13.60 6.06
C VAL A 473 17.02 -12.29 5.87
N VAL A 474 16.27 -12.19 4.78
CA VAL A 474 15.57 -10.95 4.44
C VAL A 474 14.16 -11.00 5.00
N PHE A 475 13.87 -10.17 6.00
CA PHE A 475 12.51 -9.97 6.48
C PHE A 475 11.77 -8.99 5.56
N PRO A 476 10.47 -9.19 5.28
CA PRO A 476 9.71 -8.32 4.37
C PRO A 476 9.66 -6.87 4.85
N HIS A 477 9.66 -6.65 6.16
CA HIS A 477 9.65 -5.33 6.75
C HIS A 477 10.31 -5.33 8.12
N ILE A 478 10.80 -4.18 8.60
CA ILE A 478 11.39 -4.06 9.95
C ILE A 478 10.39 -4.47 11.04
N LYS A 479 9.12 -4.08 10.89
CA LYS A 479 8.02 -4.49 11.79
C LYS A 479 7.83 -6.03 11.81
N ALA A 480 8.06 -6.72 10.69
CA ALA A 480 8.00 -8.18 10.62
C ALA A 480 9.12 -8.83 11.45
N PHE A 481 10.35 -8.32 11.32
CA PHE A 481 11.47 -8.75 12.16
C PHE A 481 11.21 -8.51 13.65
N GLN A 482 10.66 -7.34 14.01
CA GLN A 482 10.32 -7.05 15.41
C GLN A 482 9.27 -8.00 15.97
N GLN A 483 8.27 -8.37 15.17
CA GLN A 483 7.29 -9.39 15.56
C GLN A 483 7.97 -10.74 15.80
N TRP A 484 8.76 -11.22 14.83
CA TRP A 484 9.50 -12.47 14.97
C TRP A 484 10.41 -12.45 16.21
N ARG A 485 11.18 -11.38 16.42
CA ARG A 485 12.08 -11.23 17.56
C ARG A 485 11.33 -11.34 18.88
N LYS A 486 10.19 -10.64 19.02
CA LYS A 486 9.37 -10.70 20.24
C LYS A 486 8.87 -12.12 20.55
N THR A 487 8.65 -12.94 19.53
CA THR A 487 8.17 -14.33 19.68
C THR A 487 9.29 -15.31 20.01
N TYR A 488 10.49 -15.15 19.43
CA TYR A 488 11.54 -16.19 19.47
C TYR A 488 12.82 -15.80 20.22
N ILE A 489 13.05 -14.51 20.47
CA ILE A 489 14.21 -13.97 21.19
C ILE A 489 13.69 -12.93 22.21
N PRO A 490 13.11 -13.39 23.34
CA PRO A 490 12.58 -12.52 24.38
C PRO A 490 13.64 -11.70 25.11
#